data_AF-A0A8H4VVE0-F1
#
_entry.id   AF-A0A8H4VVE0-F1
#
_cell.length_a   1.000
_cell.length_b   1.000
_cell.length_c   1.000
_cell.angle_alpha   90.00
_cell.angle_beta   90.00
_cell.angle_gamma   90.00
#
_symmetry.space_group_name_H-M   'P 1'
#
loop_
_entity.id
_entity.type
_entity.pdbx_description
1 polymer ?
#
loop_
_entity_poly.entity_id
_entity_poly.type
_entity_poly.pdbx_seq_one_letter_code
_entity_poly.pdbx_strand_id
1 'polypeptide(L)'
;MPALEIPRHHDGRPSLGHVNLMVDTFIANATADDLRSIARNILATGPPGIAAVFSNAARQRLRQTSTKAYPCPHPLFLSDSPEQSAVPSPQLHQTLMKARSMYGAGLGFASLDLLTSVARATIGLRWEDDSDMAQTLALIDSDISQAIQVSYVAYSNIPASKQAT
;
A
#
# COMPACT_ATOMS: atom_id res chain seq x y z
N MET A 1 -18.39 33.32 -53.18
CA MET A 1 -19.06 32.66 -52.03
C MET A 1 -18.00 32.34 -50.99
N PRO A 2 -17.97 33.00 -49.82
CA PRO A 2 -17.04 32.62 -48.76
C PRO A 2 -17.55 31.36 -48.05
N ALA A 3 -16.64 30.44 -47.73
CA ALA A 3 -16.94 29.18 -47.07
C ALA A 3 -17.27 29.39 -45.59
N LEU A 4 -18.31 28.73 -45.08
CA LEU A 4 -18.66 28.71 -43.66
C LEU A 4 -17.56 28.01 -42.85
N GLU A 5 -16.90 28.74 -41.95
CA GLU A 5 -16.08 28.16 -40.90
C GLU A 5 -17.00 27.66 -39.78
N ILE A 6 -17.08 26.34 -39.60
CA ILE A 6 -17.80 25.72 -38.49
C ILE A 6 -16.84 25.68 -37.28
N PRO A 7 -17.18 26.27 -36.13
CA PRO A 7 -16.38 26.16 -34.92
C PRO A 7 -16.34 24.70 -34.48
N ARG A 8 -15.17 24.09 -34.46
CA ARG A 8 -14.98 22.76 -33.86
C ARG A 8 -15.10 22.90 -32.34
N HIS A 9 -16.29 22.63 -31.82
CA HIS A 9 -16.45 22.26 -30.41
C HIS A 9 -15.57 21.03 -30.15
N HIS A 10 -14.48 21.21 -29.39
CA HIS A 10 -13.80 20.11 -28.74
C HIS A 10 -14.73 19.59 -27.64
N ASP A 11 -15.58 18.63 -27.99
CA ASP A 11 -16.28 17.81 -27.02
C ASP A 11 -15.23 17.01 -26.24
N GLY A 12 -14.91 17.48 -25.05
CA GLY A 12 -14.01 16.86 -24.08
C GLY A 12 -14.59 15.59 -23.44
N ARG A 13 -15.10 14.66 -24.26
CA ARG A 13 -15.34 13.28 -23.83
C ARG A 13 -14.07 12.49 -24.14
N PRO A 14 -13.41 11.88 -23.14
CA PRO A 14 -12.32 10.96 -23.40
C PRO A 14 -12.85 9.87 -24.32
N SER A 15 -12.28 9.77 -25.52
CA SER A 15 -12.55 8.68 -26.44
C SER A 15 -12.04 7.38 -25.81
N LEU A 16 -12.91 6.71 -25.06
CA LEU A 16 -12.73 5.38 -24.45
C LEU A 16 -12.41 4.24 -25.45
N GLY A 17 -12.10 4.55 -26.72
CA GLY A 17 -11.89 3.59 -27.80
C GLY A 17 -10.46 3.54 -28.36
N HIS A 18 -9.65 4.59 -28.19
CA HIS A 18 -8.19 4.46 -28.29
C HIS A 18 -7.69 4.14 -26.89
N VAL A 19 -7.77 2.85 -26.56
CA VAL A 19 -6.96 2.27 -25.48
C VAL A 19 -5.57 2.87 -25.63
N ASN A 20 -4.99 3.29 -24.51
CA ASN A 20 -3.80 4.13 -24.46
C ASN A 20 -2.59 3.26 -24.83
N LEU A 21 -2.59 2.65 -26.02
CA LEU A 21 -1.83 1.45 -26.36
C LEU A 21 -0.34 1.65 -26.15
N MET A 22 0.17 2.83 -26.50
CA MET A 22 1.57 3.20 -26.26
C MET A 22 1.88 3.30 -24.76
N VAL A 23 0.98 3.90 -23.98
CA VAL A 23 1.11 4.03 -22.52
C VAL A 23 0.96 2.67 -21.84
N ASP A 24 -0.01 1.86 -22.25
CA ASP A 24 -0.26 0.53 -21.70
C ASP A 24 0.89 -0.42 -22.03
N THR A 25 1.41 -0.36 -23.26
CA THR A 25 2.62 -1.10 -23.66
C THR A 25 3.82 -0.66 -22.82
N PHE A 26 3.99 0.65 -22.59
CA PHE A 26 5.05 1.13 -21.70
C PHE A 26 4.86 0.61 -20.26
N ILE A 27 3.68 0.77 -19.67
CA ILE A 27 3.39 0.34 -18.29
C ILE A 27 3.63 -1.16 -18.12
N ALA A 28 3.24 -1.97 -19.11
CA ALA A 28 3.40 -3.42 -19.06
C ALA A 28 4.87 -3.88 -19.12
N ASN A 29 5.77 -3.06 -19.65
CA ASN A 29 7.18 -3.42 -19.87
C ASN A 29 8.17 -2.59 -19.04
N ALA A 30 7.73 -1.51 -18.39
CA ALA A 30 8.56 -0.67 -17.55
C ALA A 30 9.00 -1.43 -16.29
N THR A 31 10.23 -1.18 -15.83
CA THR A 31 10.70 -1.75 -14.57
C THR A 31 9.98 -1.09 -13.38
N ALA A 32 9.95 -1.77 -12.23
CA ALA A 32 9.40 -1.20 -11.02
C ALA A 32 10.14 0.08 -10.58
N ASP A 33 11.43 0.17 -10.88
CA ASP A 33 12.26 1.34 -10.58
C ASP A 33 11.90 2.54 -11.47
N ASP A 34 11.70 2.30 -12.76
CA ASP A 34 11.24 3.33 -13.71
C ASP A 34 9.87 3.87 -13.31
N LEU A 35 8.91 2.98 -13.02
CA LEU A 35 7.57 3.37 -12.59
C LEU A 35 7.61 4.17 -11.28
N ARG A 36 8.45 3.78 -10.31
CA ARG A 36 8.63 4.53 -9.06
C ARG A 36 9.29 5.89 -9.28
N SER A 37 10.22 6.02 -10.22
CA SER A 37 10.85 7.29 -10.57
C SER A 37 9.84 8.24 -11.23
N ILE A 38 9.11 7.75 -12.23
CA ILE A 38 8.07 8.49 -12.95
C ILE A 38 6.96 8.94 -12.00
N ALA A 39 6.44 8.04 -11.15
CA ALA A 39 5.41 8.38 -10.18
C ALA A 39 5.87 9.49 -9.22
N ARG A 40 7.11 9.42 -8.70
CA ARG A 40 7.68 10.47 -7.85
C ARG A 40 7.80 11.81 -8.59
N ASN A 41 8.25 11.79 -9.84
CA ASN A 41 8.35 13.01 -10.64
C ASN A 41 6.97 13.64 -10.89
N ILE A 42 5.95 12.85 -11.23
CA ILE A 42 4.56 13.30 -11.38
C ILE A 42 4.03 13.89 -10.07
N LEU A 43 4.31 13.25 -8.94
CA LEU A 43 3.88 13.74 -7.62
C LEU A 43 4.58 15.04 -7.23
N ALA A 44 5.84 15.22 -7.61
CA ALA A 44 6.64 16.39 -7.28
C ALA A 44 6.36 17.60 -8.18
N THR A 45 6.07 17.37 -9.46
CA THR A 45 5.93 18.44 -10.49
C THR A 45 4.50 18.62 -10.99
N GLY A 46 3.59 17.72 -10.60
CA GLY A 46 2.21 17.74 -11.05
C GLY A 46 1.39 18.89 -10.43
N PRO A 47 0.17 19.11 -10.95
CA PRO A 47 -0.70 20.17 -10.44
C PRO A 47 -1.11 19.92 -8.99
N PRO A 48 -1.50 20.97 -8.23
CA PRO A 48 -2.02 20.82 -6.88
C PRO A 48 -3.13 19.76 -6.81
N GLY A 49 -3.08 18.90 -5.81
CA GLY A 49 -4.05 17.81 -5.61
C GLY A 49 -3.70 16.48 -6.28
N ILE A 50 -2.67 16.41 -7.14
CA ILE A 50 -2.25 15.15 -7.80
C ILE A 50 -1.90 14.05 -6.78
N ALA A 51 -1.27 14.42 -5.66
CA ALA A 51 -0.95 13.48 -4.58
C ALA A 51 -2.20 12.87 -3.95
N ALA A 52 -3.25 13.66 -3.72
CA ALA A 52 -4.51 13.16 -3.19
C ALA A 52 -5.20 12.20 -4.17
N VAL A 53 -5.17 12.50 -5.47
CA VAL A 53 -5.70 11.62 -6.53
C VAL A 53 -4.92 10.30 -6.57
N PHE A 54 -3.60 10.35 -6.53
CA PHE A 54 -2.74 9.17 -6.50
C PHE A 54 -3.04 8.29 -5.27
N SER A 55 -3.07 8.88 -4.07
CA SER A 55 -3.40 8.16 -2.85
C SER A 55 -4.82 7.57 -2.88
N ASN A 56 -5.80 8.26 -3.47
CA ASN A 56 -7.15 7.72 -3.65
C ASN A 56 -7.17 6.49 -4.57
N ALA A 57 -6.49 6.55 -5.71
CA ALA A 57 -6.37 5.42 -6.63
C ALA A 57 -5.66 4.22 -5.98
N ALA A 58 -4.57 4.47 -5.23
CA ALA A 58 -3.87 3.45 -4.47
C ALA A 58 -4.78 2.79 -3.41
N ARG A 59 -5.51 3.58 -2.62
CA ARG A 59 -6.48 3.07 -1.64
C ARG A 59 -7.56 2.22 -2.27
N GLN A 60 -8.13 2.66 -3.38
CA GLN A 60 -9.17 1.92 -4.09
C GLN A 60 -8.64 0.57 -4.57
N ARG A 61 -7.44 0.56 -5.18
CA ARG A 61 -6.80 -0.68 -5.64
C ARG A 61 -6.53 -1.64 -4.48
N LEU A 62 -5.95 -1.14 -3.38
CA LEU A 62 -5.60 -1.97 -2.23
C LEU A 62 -6.83 -2.53 -1.51
N ARG A 63 -7.94 -1.79 -1.45
CA ARG A 63 -9.22 -2.31 -0.95
C ARG A 63 -9.74 -3.45 -1.81
N GLN A 64 -9.66 -3.32 -3.13
CA GLN A 64 -10.11 -4.37 -4.06
C GLN A 64 -9.26 -5.64 -3.99
N THR A 65 -7.95 -5.50 -3.76
CA THR A 65 -7.04 -6.66 -3.67
C THR A 65 -6.98 -7.25 -2.26
N SER A 66 -7.28 -6.47 -1.21
CA SER A 66 -7.22 -6.93 0.18
C SER A 66 -8.48 -7.67 0.65
N THR A 67 -9.64 -7.52 -0.02
CA THR A 67 -10.86 -8.29 0.30
C THR A 67 -10.71 -9.80 0.10
N LYS A 68 -9.66 -10.25 -0.61
CA LYS A 68 -9.22 -11.64 -0.58
C LYS A 68 -8.38 -11.86 0.68
N ALA A 69 -9.06 -12.10 1.80
CA ALA A 69 -8.45 -12.72 2.97
C ALA A 69 -8.01 -14.13 2.56
N TYR A 70 -6.78 -14.28 2.09
CA TYR A 70 -6.18 -15.59 1.95
C TYR A 70 -5.78 -16.01 3.36
N PRO A 71 -6.36 -17.07 3.96
CA PRO A 71 -5.72 -17.69 5.11
C PRO A 71 -4.32 -18.07 4.62
N CYS A 72 -3.28 -17.44 5.17
CA CYS A 72 -1.91 -17.81 4.81
C CYS A 72 -1.70 -19.23 5.37
N PRO A 73 -1.56 -20.26 4.52
CA PRO A 73 -1.40 -21.62 5.02
C PRO A 73 0.01 -21.87 5.55
N HIS A 74 0.90 -20.89 5.43
CA HIS A 74 2.30 -20.98 5.82
C HIS A 74 2.54 -20.18 7.11
N PRO A 75 3.36 -20.71 8.02
CA PRO A 75 3.70 -20.01 9.25
C PRO A 75 4.52 -18.74 8.94
N LEU A 76 4.28 -17.67 9.70
CA LEU A 76 5.03 -16.41 9.60
C LEU A 76 6.44 -16.51 10.22
N PHE A 77 6.60 -17.45 11.15
CA PHE A 77 7.86 -17.73 11.83
C PHE A 77 8.09 -19.23 11.83
N LEU A 78 9.33 -19.64 11.65
CA LEU A 78 9.74 -21.04 11.68
C LEU A 78 10.43 -21.32 13.01
N SER A 79 10.11 -22.45 13.62
CA SER A 79 10.74 -22.95 14.84
C SER A 79 10.75 -24.46 14.77
N ASP A 80 11.92 -25.08 14.61
CA ASP A 80 12.01 -26.54 14.46
C ASP A 80 11.79 -27.27 15.81
N SER A 81 11.94 -26.56 16.93
CA SER A 81 11.60 -27.02 18.28
C SER A 81 11.23 -25.83 19.17
N PRO A 82 10.52 -26.04 20.29
CA PRO A 82 10.19 -24.98 21.25
C PRO A 82 11.39 -24.42 22.02
N GLU A 83 12.55 -25.10 21.97
CA GLU A 83 13.79 -24.65 22.62
C GLU A 83 14.70 -23.86 21.68
N GLN A 84 14.45 -23.92 20.38
CA GLN A 84 15.26 -23.27 19.36
C GLN A 84 14.77 -21.86 19.08
N SER A 85 15.71 -20.96 18.78
CA SER A 85 15.40 -19.61 18.32
C SER A 85 14.60 -19.65 17.03
N ALA A 86 13.46 -18.96 17.04
CA ALA A 86 12.61 -18.84 15.87
C ALA A 86 13.26 -17.95 14.81
N VAL A 87 12.95 -18.21 13.54
CA VAL A 87 13.43 -17.41 12.41
C VAL A 87 12.28 -16.85 11.57
N PRO A 88 12.43 -15.65 10.99
CA PRO A 88 11.46 -15.08 10.05
C PRO A 88 11.22 -15.99 8.84
N SER A 89 9.96 -16.20 8.45
CA SER A 89 9.65 -16.90 7.19
C SER A 89 9.60 -15.94 5.98
N PRO A 90 9.77 -16.43 4.74
CA PRO A 90 9.55 -15.62 3.54
C PRO A 90 8.14 -15.03 3.46
N GLN A 91 7.13 -15.70 4.03
CA GLN A 91 5.74 -15.24 4.05
C GLN A 91 5.53 -14.06 4.99
N LEU A 92 6.34 -13.93 6.04
CA LEU A 92 6.37 -12.72 6.85
C LEU A 92 6.77 -11.50 6.02
N HIS A 93 7.81 -11.63 5.19
CA HIS A 93 8.25 -10.52 4.33
C HIS A 93 7.12 -10.02 3.41
N GLN A 94 6.39 -10.94 2.78
CA GLN A 94 5.23 -10.59 1.94
C GLN A 94 4.10 -9.93 2.74
N THR A 95 3.85 -10.42 3.95
CA THR A 95 2.85 -9.87 4.87
C THR A 95 3.21 -8.45 5.29
N LEU A 96 4.48 -8.20 5.65
CA LEU A 96 4.96 -6.86 5.99
C LEU A 96 4.90 -5.93 4.78
N MET A 97 5.33 -6.35 3.59
CA MET A 97 5.17 -5.51 2.38
C MET A 97 3.72 -5.10 2.13
N LYS A 98 2.77 -6.01 2.36
CA LYS A 98 1.34 -5.69 2.24
C LYS A 98 0.92 -4.68 3.30
N ALA A 99 1.32 -4.85 4.56
CA ALA A 99 1.08 -3.88 5.63
C ALA A 99 1.60 -2.49 5.25
N ARG A 100 2.86 -2.40 4.83
CA ARG A 100 3.51 -1.15 4.40
C ARG A 100 2.81 -0.46 3.24
N SER A 101 2.33 -1.25 2.28
CA SER A 101 1.53 -0.70 1.17
C SER A 101 0.20 -0.10 1.65
N MET A 102 -0.44 -0.71 2.66
CA MET A 102 -1.71 -0.24 3.21
C MET A 102 -1.54 1.05 4.02
N TYR A 103 -0.65 1.09 5.03
CA TYR A 103 -0.44 2.33 5.77
C TYR A 103 0.16 3.44 4.89
N GLY A 104 1.02 3.10 3.92
CA GLY A 104 1.56 4.07 2.96
C GLY A 104 0.51 4.69 2.04
N ALA A 105 -0.60 3.99 1.78
CA ALA A 105 -1.76 4.52 1.08
C ALA A 105 -2.76 5.25 2.00
N GLY A 106 -2.51 5.34 3.30
CA GLY A 106 -3.44 5.94 4.26
C GLY A 106 -4.54 4.99 4.74
N LEU A 107 -4.33 3.67 4.65
CA LEU A 107 -5.21 2.62 5.20
C LEU A 107 -4.63 2.07 6.52
N GLY A 108 -4.37 2.96 7.49
CA GLY A 108 -3.71 2.63 8.75
C GLY A 108 -4.39 1.49 9.53
N PHE A 109 -5.71 1.58 9.76
CA PHE A 109 -6.46 0.54 10.47
C PHE A 109 -6.41 -0.83 9.78
N ALA A 110 -6.58 -0.88 8.45
CA ALA A 110 -6.47 -2.14 7.70
C ALA A 110 -5.05 -2.72 7.76
N SER A 111 -4.02 -1.86 7.86
CA SER A 111 -2.66 -2.30 8.13
C SER A 111 -2.48 -2.85 9.54
N LEU A 112 -3.10 -2.22 10.55
CA LEU A 112 -3.03 -2.66 11.94
C LEU A 112 -3.68 -4.04 12.13
N ASP A 113 -4.77 -4.35 11.43
CA ASP A 113 -5.36 -5.70 11.45
C ASP A 113 -4.33 -6.77 11.04
N LEU A 114 -3.56 -6.48 9.98
CA LEU A 114 -2.52 -7.39 9.49
C LEU A 114 -1.34 -7.48 10.46
N LEU A 115 -0.83 -6.34 10.93
CA LEU A 115 0.29 -6.29 11.88
C LEU A 115 -0.06 -6.91 13.24
N THR A 116 -1.32 -6.84 13.68
CA THR A 116 -1.80 -7.52 14.87
C THR A 116 -1.69 -9.04 14.72
N SER A 117 -2.01 -9.57 13.54
CA SER A 117 -1.86 -11.00 13.29
C SER A 117 -0.39 -11.45 13.32
N VAL A 118 0.53 -10.61 12.80
CA VAL A 118 1.98 -10.82 12.89
C VAL A 118 2.45 -10.81 14.34
N ALA A 119 2.07 -9.79 15.12
CA ALA A 119 2.45 -9.69 16.53
C ALA A 119 1.89 -10.86 17.37
N ARG A 120 0.68 -11.33 17.09
CA ARG A 120 0.13 -12.52 17.75
C ARG A 120 0.90 -13.79 17.39
N ALA A 121 1.42 -13.89 16.17
CA ALA A 121 2.21 -15.03 15.74
C ALA A 121 3.59 -15.10 16.43
N THR A 122 4.01 -14.06 17.17
CA THR A 122 5.24 -14.10 17.98
C THR A 122 5.04 -14.69 19.38
N ILE A 123 3.79 -14.92 19.81
CA ILE A 123 3.49 -15.42 21.16
C ILE A 123 4.15 -16.79 21.36
N GLY A 124 4.97 -16.90 22.40
CA GLY A 124 5.67 -18.13 22.76
C GLY A 124 6.94 -18.40 21.96
N LEU A 125 7.31 -17.55 21.00
CA LEU A 125 8.59 -17.65 20.32
C LEU A 125 9.74 -17.19 21.22
N ARG A 126 10.90 -17.81 21.02
CA ARG A 126 12.18 -17.41 21.61
C ARG A 126 13.09 -16.91 20.51
N TRP A 127 13.97 -15.97 20.83
CA TRP A 127 14.98 -15.45 19.93
C TRP A 127 16.18 -14.94 20.72
N GLU A 128 17.30 -14.76 20.03
CA GLU A 128 18.51 -14.13 20.58
C GLU A 128 18.53 -12.64 20.20
N ASP A 129 19.06 -11.79 21.07
CA ASP A 129 18.99 -10.32 20.93
C ASP A 129 19.68 -9.79 19.66
N ASP A 130 20.72 -10.47 19.17
CA ASP A 130 21.48 -10.09 17.96
C ASP A 130 21.09 -10.91 16.72
N SER A 131 19.96 -11.63 16.77
CA SER A 131 19.50 -12.48 15.66
C SER A 131 18.71 -11.73 14.58
N ASP A 132 18.59 -12.33 13.39
CA ASP A 132 17.70 -11.87 12.32
C ASP A 132 16.24 -11.72 12.79
N MET A 133 15.83 -12.54 13.76
CA MET A 133 14.51 -12.46 14.38
C MET A 133 14.37 -11.18 15.21
N ALA A 134 15.34 -10.83 16.05
CA ALA A 134 15.32 -9.58 16.81
C ALA A 134 15.28 -8.35 15.89
N GLN A 135 16.09 -8.33 14.83
CA GLN A 135 16.06 -7.26 13.82
C GLN A 135 14.69 -7.17 13.14
N THR A 136 14.09 -8.31 12.81
CA THR A 136 12.76 -8.36 12.19
C THR A 136 11.67 -7.86 13.14
N LEU A 137 11.74 -8.19 14.44
CA LEU A 137 10.81 -7.67 15.44
C LEU A 137 10.93 -6.15 15.61
N ALA A 138 12.15 -5.60 15.56
CA ALA A 138 12.34 -4.15 15.56
C ALA A 138 11.72 -3.47 14.32
N LEU A 139 11.80 -4.11 13.15
CA LEU A 139 11.10 -3.63 11.95
C LEU A 139 9.58 -3.71 12.09
N ILE A 140 9.05 -4.75 12.72
CA ILE A 140 7.61 -4.90 12.99
C ILE A 140 7.13 -3.80 13.94
N ASP A 141 7.87 -3.50 15.00
CA ASP A 141 7.54 -2.41 15.94
C ASP A 141 7.50 -1.05 15.23
N SER A 142 8.47 -0.78 14.36
CA SER A 142 8.48 0.41 13.51
C SER A 142 7.25 0.47 12.59
N ASP A 143 6.89 -0.63 11.95
CA ASP A 143 5.70 -0.70 11.09
C ASP A 143 4.40 -0.46 11.87
N ILE A 144 4.29 -0.98 13.11
CA ILE A 144 3.14 -0.74 13.99
C ILE A 144 3.05 0.75 14.34
N SER A 145 4.17 1.35 14.74
CA SER A 145 4.24 2.78 15.06
C SER A 145 3.80 3.66 13.88
N GLN A 146 4.24 3.33 12.66
CA GLN A 146 3.82 4.02 11.45
C GLN A 146 2.32 3.84 11.16
N ALA A 147 1.79 2.64 11.33
CA ALA A 147 0.37 2.38 11.10
C ALA A 147 -0.54 3.09 12.12
N ILE A 148 -0.11 3.20 13.38
CA ILE A 148 -0.79 4.01 14.41
C ILE A 148 -0.78 5.48 14.02
N GLN A 149 0.38 6.01 13.62
CA GLN A 149 0.52 7.42 13.21
C GLN A 149 -0.40 7.77 12.05
N VAL A 150 -0.44 6.94 11.01
CA VAL A 150 -1.34 7.11 9.87
C VAL A 150 -2.81 7.06 10.30
N SER A 151 -3.17 6.14 11.18
CA SER A 151 -4.55 6.01 11.70
C SER A 151 -4.97 7.24 12.50
N TYR A 152 -4.07 7.79 13.31
CA TYR A 152 -4.31 9.01 14.08
C TYR A 152 -4.55 10.22 13.17
N VAL A 153 -3.72 10.39 12.13
CA VAL A 153 -3.91 11.47 11.14
C VAL A 153 -5.25 11.29 10.40
N ALA A 154 -5.61 10.07 10.03
CA ALA A 154 -6.90 9.80 9.39
C ALA A 154 -8.08 10.15 10.32
N TYR A 155 -8.01 9.77 11.59
CA TYR A 155 -9.04 10.06 12.59
C TYR A 155 -9.18 11.56 12.89
N SER A 156 -8.05 12.26 13.02
CA SER A 156 -8.01 13.70 13.32
C SER A 156 -8.62 14.57 12.20
N ASN A 157 -8.68 14.05 10.98
CA ASN A 157 -9.30 14.72 9.83
C ASN A 157 -10.82 14.44 9.71
N ILE A 158 -11.39 13.61 10.58
CA ILE A 158 -12.84 13.39 10.64
C ILE A 158 -13.47 14.57 11.39
N PRO A 159 -14.47 15.27 10.83
CA PRO A 159 -15.18 16.33 11.54
C PRO A 159 -15.76 15.83 12.86
N ALA A 160 -15.68 16.62 13.93
CA ALA A 160 -16.15 16.23 15.27
C ALA A 160 -17.58 15.67 15.31
N SER A 161 -18.44 16.08 14.38
CA SER A 161 -19.82 15.58 14.23
C SER A 161 -19.93 14.10 13.81
N LYS A 162 -18.83 13.47 13.39
CA LYS A 162 -18.76 12.07 12.95
C LYS A 162 -17.84 11.19 13.82
N GLN A 163 -17.30 11.73 14.91
CA GLN A 163 -16.35 11.01 15.78
C GLN A 163 -17.04 10.14 16.86
N ALA A 164 -18.37 10.22 17.02
CA ALA A 164 -19.13 9.61 18.11
C ALA A 164 -20.15 8.52 17.69
N THR A 165 -19.92 7.85 16.56
CA THR A 165 -20.67 6.65 16.11
C THR A 165 -19.70 5.54 15.81
#